data_AF-A0A7X9ZPL8-F1
#
_entry.id   AF-A0A7X9ZPL8-F1
#
_cell.length_a   1.000
_cell.length_b   1.000
_cell.length_c   1.000
_cell.angle_alpha   90.00
_cell.angle_beta   90.00
_cell.angle_gamma   90.00
#
_symmetry.space_group_name_H-M   'P 1'
#
loop_
_entity.id
_entity.type
_entity.pdbx_description
1 polymer ?
#
loop_
_entity_poly.entity_id
_entity_poly.type
_entity_poly.pdbx_seq_one_letter_code
_entity_poly.pdbx_strand_id
1 'polypeptide(L)'
;MQRWRERGGRAARFLLPFDDIMEFALALLSVSPSELGDLGWTFADRKRLLDHLLASGRAAQGAQPEALPRMPIELTIPQRDIDRLQRFARRELPKAASNAAMLDRVLAALDLASHRTRTG
;
A
#
# COMPACT_ATOMS: atom_id res chain seq x y z
N MET A 1 18.36 1.73 1.11
CA MET A 1 17.46 2.73 1.74
C MET A 1 17.66 4.18 1.24
N GLN A 2 18.67 4.51 0.42
CA GLN A 2 19.08 5.92 0.19
C GLN A 2 18.39 6.65 -0.99
N ARG A 3 17.90 5.95 -2.03
CA ARG A 3 17.35 6.55 -3.27
C ARG A 3 15.93 7.15 -3.16
N TRP A 4 15.40 7.28 -1.94
CA TRP A 4 14.05 7.84 -1.67
C TRP A 4 14.09 9.30 -1.23
N ARG A 5 15.15 9.76 -0.55
CA ARG A 5 15.29 11.19 -0.20
C ARG A 5 15.61 12.07 -1.42
N GLU A 6 16.33 11.52 -2.39
CA GLU A 6 16.89 12.30 -3.51
C GLU A 6 15.90 12.62 -4.63
N ARG A 7 14.66 12.07 -4.59
CA ARG A 7 13.64 12.31 -5.62
C ARG A 7 12.47 13.19 -5.15
N GLY A 8 12.73 14.09 -4.20
CA GLY A 8 12.03 15.38 -4.05
C GLY A 8 10.49 15.34 -4.11
N GLY A 9 9.86 14.34 -3.51
CA GLY A 9 8.40 14.22 -3.48
C GLY A 9 7.89 14.09 -2.05
N ARG A 10 6.82 14.82 -1.72
CA ARG A 10 6.13 14.70 -0.43
C ARG A 10 5.64 13.26 -0.25
N ALA A 11 5.85 12.70 0.93
CA ALA A 11 5.40 11.36 1.28
C ALA A 11 4.06 11.42 2.02
N ALA A 12 3.13 10.57 1.62
CA ALA A 12 1.86 10.34 2.28
C ALA A 12 2.04 9.26 3.35
N ARG A 13 1.47 9.49 4.54
CA ARG A 13 1.51 8.56 5.67
C ARG A 13 0.11 8.13 6.03
N PHE A 14 -0.08 6.84 6.23
CA PHE A 14 -1.34 6.26 6.67
C PHE A 14 -1.10 4.95 7.41
N LEU A 15 -2.09 4.55 8.22
CA LEU A 15 -2.05 3.34 9.02
C LEU A 15 -2.94 2.28 8.37
N LEU A 16 -2.46 1.05 8.32
CA LEU A 16 -3.28 -0.13 8.00
C LEU A 16 -3.00 -1.24 9.02
N PRO A 17 -4.01 -2.08 9.33
CA PRO A 17 -3.79 -3.35 10.00
C PRO A 17 -2.76 -4.21 9.24
N PHE A 18 -2.00 -5.02 9.97
CA PHE A 18 -1.03 -5.94 9.38
C PHE A 18 -1.68 -6.89 8.35
N ASP A 19 -2.85 -7.45 8.65
CA ASP A 19 -3.55 -8.35 7.72
C ASP A 19 -3.91 -7.64 6.40
N ASP A 20 -4.39 -6.41 6.50
CA ASP A 20 -4.72 -5.60 5.33
C ASP A 20 -3.47 -5.34 4.46
N ILE A 21 -2.30 -5.14 5.09
CA ILE A 21 -1.02 -4.99 4.37
C ILE A 21 -0.63 -6.28 3.65
N MET A 22 -0.82 -7.43 4.30
CA MET A 22 -0.49 -8.74 3.72
C MET A 22 -1.41 -9.09 2.55
N GLU A 23 -2.72 -8.91 2.71
CA GLU A 23 -3.69 -9.12 1.63
C GLU A 23 -3.44 -8.16 0.46
N PHE A 24 -3.11 -6.89 0.74
CA PHE A 24 -2.71 -5.93 -0.29
C PHE A 24 -1.45 -6.35 -1.04
N ALA A 25 -0.43 -6.86 -0.33
CA ALA A 25 0.81 -7.35 -0.94
C ALA A 25 0.56 -8.59 -1.83
N LEU A 26 -0.28 -9.51 -1.38
CA LEU A 26 -0.68 -10.70 -2.15
C LEU A 26 -1.45 -10.30 -3.42
N ALA A 27 -2.41 -9.39 -3.31
CA ALA A 27 -3.14 -8.88 -4.46
C ALA A 27 -2.22 -8.15 -5.46
N LEU A 28 -1.22 -7.42 -4.97
CA LEU A 28 -0.23 -6.77 -5.84
C LEU A 28 0.66 -7.80 -6.57
N LEU A 29 0.96 -8.93 -5.94
CA LEU A 29 1.69 -10.04 -6.54
C LEU A 29 0.87 -10.80 -7.59
N SER A 30 -0.45 -10.88 -7.42
CA SER A 30 -1.34 -11.59 -8.35
C SER A 30 -1.62 -10.80 -9.64
N VAL A 31 -1.32 -9.50 -9.70
CA VAL A 31 -1.51 -8.69 -10.92
C VAL A 31 -0.62 -9.19 -12.04
N SER A 32 -1.25 -9.48 -13.19
CA SER A 32 -0.54 -9.89 -14.39
C SER A 32 0.30 -8.75 -15.00
N PRO A 33 1.29 -9.06 -15.86
CA PRO A 33 2.11 -8.02 -16.49
C PRO A 33 1.31 -7.02 -17.34
N SER A 34 0.25 -7.49 -18.00
CA SER A 34 -0.66 -6.64 -18.78
C SER A 34 -1.47 -5.71 -17.88
N GLU A 35 -2.03 -6.22 -16.78
CA GLU A 35 -2.79 -5.41 -15.82
C GLU A 35 -1.89 -4.37 -15.12
N LEU A 36 -0.62 -4.70 -14.84
CA LEU A 36 0.36 -3.71 -14.39
C LEU A 36 0.53 -2.58 -15.41
N GLY A 37 0.61 -2.93 -16.70
CA GLY A 37 0.66 -1.96 -17.80
C GLY A 37 -0.56 -1.04 -17.82
N ASP A 38 -1.77 -1.59 -17.66
CA ASP A 38 -3.02 -0.83 -17.61
C ASP A 38 -3.13 0.11 -16.41
N LEU A 39 -2.39 -0.17 -15.34
CA LEU A 39 -2.27 0.70 -14.17
C LEU A 39 -1.20 1.80 -14.36
N GLY A 40 -0.42 1.72 -15.44
CA GLY A 40 0.75 2.57 -15.69
C GLY A 40 1.93 2.22 -14.79
N TRP A 41 2.04 0.95 -14.39
CA TRP A 41 3.11 0.43 -13.56
C TRP A 41 4.05 -0.49 -14.35
N THR A 42 5.31 -0.43 -13.99
CA THR A 42 6.32 -1.39 -14.41
C THR A 42 6.52 -2.47 -13.34
N PHE A 43 7.17 -3.57 -13.69
CA PHE A 43 7.68 -4.53 -12.71
C PHE A 43 8.57 -3.89 -11.64
N ALA A 44 9.33 -2.85 -12.01
CA ALA A 44 10.18 -2.12 -11.06
C ALA A 44 9.35 -1.34 -10.05
N ASP A 45 8.20 -0.80 -10.46
CA ASP A 45 7.27 -0.12 -9.55
C ASP A 45 6.61 -1.11 -8.60
N ARG A 46 6.14 -2.26 -9.11
CA ARG A 46 5.63 -3.36 -8.28
C ARG A 46 6.64 -3.81 -7.24
N LYS A 47 7.88 -4.11 -7.66
CA LYS A 47 8.95 -4.52 -6.73
C LYS A 47 9.18 -3.47 -5.64
N ARG A 48 9.23 -2.19 -6.02
CA ARG A 48 9.45 -1.11 -5.05
C ARG A 48 8.31 -1.04 -4.03
N LEU A 49 7.05 -1.11 -4.47
CA LEU A 49 5.90 -1.11 -3.57
C LEU A 49 5.96 -2.29 -2.59
N LEU A 50 6.27 -3.50 -3.08
CA LEU A 50 6.46 -4.68 -2.23
C LEU A 50 7.60 -4.50 -1.23
N ASP A 51 8.75 -3.98 -1.67
CA ASP A 51 9.88 -3.67 -0.79
C ASP A 51 9.45 -2.72 0.35
N HIS A 52 8.53 -1.78 0.10
CA HIS A 52 7.99 -0.86 1.11
C HIS A 52 7.02 -1.52 2.08
N LEU A 53 6.06 -2.29 1.57
CA LEU A 53 5.11 -3.01 2.43
C LEU A 53 5.87 -3.95 3.38
N LEU A 54 6.88 -4.67 2.87
CA LEU A 54 7.76 -5.52 3.68
C LEU A 54 8.61 -4.72 4.67
N ALA A 55 9.11 -3.55 4.26
CA ALA A 55 9.90 -2.68 5.12
C ALA A 55 9.10 -2.15 6.30
N SER A 56 7.85 -1.75 6.08
CA SER A 56 6.91 -1.31 7.12
C SER A 56 6.44 -2.46 7.99
N GLY A 57 6.18 -3.64 7.40
CA GLY A 57 5.80 -4.85 8.13
C GLY A 57 6.86 -5.33 9.13
N ARG A 58 8.12 -4.87 9.02
CA ARG A 58 9.13 -5.12 10.05
C ARG A 58 8.75 -4.58 11.43
N ALA A 59 7.90 -3.57 11.52
CA ALA A 59 7.40 -3.08 12.81
C ALA A 59 6.58 -4.14 13.57
N ALA A 60 6.10 -5.16 12.87
CA ALA A 60 5.38 -6.28 13.44
C ALA A 60 6.31 -7.42 13.90
N GLN A 61 7.62 -7.33 13.64
CA GLN A 61 8.59 -8.34 14.10
C GLN A 61 8.68 -8.32 15.64
N GLY A 62 8.32 -9.44 16.26
CA GLY A 62 8.29 -9.59 17.71
C GLY A 62 6.95 -9.25 18.36
N ALA A 63 5.93 -8.87 17.58
CA ALA A 63 4.56 -8.77 18.07
C ALA A 63 4.02 -10.17 18.43
N GLN A 64 3.16 -10.22 19.44
CA GLN A 64 2.46 -11.46 19.81
C GLN A 64 1.51 -11.88 18.66
N PRO A 65 1.46 -13.18 18.29
CA PRO A 65 0.64 -13.66 17.18
C PRO A 65 -0.82 -13.24 17.25
N GLU A 66 -1.39 -13.15 18.45
CA GLU A 66 -2.81 -12.82 18.66
C GLU A 66 -3.12 -11.34 18.42
N ALA A 67 -2.13 -10.46 18.64
CA ALA A 67 -2.26 -9.02 18.41
C ALA A 67 -1.92 -8.62 16.97
N LEU A 68 -1.14 -9.46 16.29
CA LEU A 68 -0.56 -9.17 14.98
C LEU A 68 -1.61 -8.77 13.93
N PRO A 69 -2.74 -9.50 13.72
CA PRO A 69 -3.71 -9.19 12.68
C PRO A 69 -4.22 -7.73 12.66
N ARG A 70 -4.44 -7.19 13.87
CA ARG A 70 -5.02 -5.85 14.07
C ARG A 70 -3.98 -4.79 14.37
N MET A 71 -2.71 -5.17 14.45
CA MET A 71 -1.64 -4.23 14.76
C MET A 71 -1.58 -3.14 13.70
N PRO A 72 -1.74 -1.86 14.06
CA PRO A 72 -1.65 -0.77 13.11
C PRO A 72 -0.18 -0.57 12.71
N ILE A 73 0.08 -0.61 11.41
CA ILE A 73 1.41 -0.42 10.83
C ILE A 73 1.38 0.85 9.98
N GLU A 74 2.34 1.74 10.20
CA GLU A 74 2.48 2.95 9.39
C GLU A 74 3.14 2.64 8.05
N LEU A 75 2.47 3.06 6.98
CA LEU A 75 2.98 3.07 5.62
C LEU A 75 3.37 4.49 5.23
N THR A 76 4.55 4.62 4.64
CA THR A 76 5.02 5.88 4.04
C THR A 76 5.26 5.67 2.56
N ILE A 77 4.39 6.25 1.73
CA ILE A 77 4.40 6.07 0.27
C ILE A 77 4.55 7.43 -0.42
N PRO A 78 5.26 7.56 -1.56
CA PRO A 78 5.38 8.82 -2.28
C PRO A 78 4.01 9.24 -2.80
N GLN A 79 3.68 10.53 -2.71
CA GLN A 79 2.37 11.04 -3.13
C GLN A 79 2.02 10.65 -4.57
N ARG A 80 2.99 10.68 -5.49
CA ARG A 80 2.79 10.30 -6.90
C ARG A 80 2.29 8.85 -7.09
N ASP A 81 2.52 8.00 -6.11
CA ASP A 81 2.14 6.59 -6.15
C ASP A 81 0.78 6.36 -5.45
N ILE A 82 0.28 7.31 -4.65
CA ILE A 82 -1.03 7.22 -3.97
C ILE A 82 -2.17 7.13 -4.97
N ASP A 83 -2.22 8.01 -5.98
CA ASP A 83 -3.30 7.98 -6.98
C ASP A 83 -3.27 6.68 -7.79
N ARG A 84 -2.08 6.11 -8.00
CA ARG A 84 -1.92 4.81 -8.67
C ARG A 84 -2.39 3.67 -7.77
N LEU A 85 -2.08 3.74 -6.47
CA LEU A 85 -2.56 2.78 -5.47
C LEU A 85 -4.09 2.85 -5.30
N GLN A 86 -4.71 4.03 -5.37
CA GLN A 86 -6.16 4.17 -5.37
C GLN A 86 -6.78 3.49 -6.60
N ARG A 87 -6.19 3.68 -7.79
CA ARG A 87 -6.64 3.00 -9.02
C ARG A 87 -6.49 1.49 -8.93
N PHE A 88 -5.36 1.00 -8.42
CA PHE A 88 -5.15 -0.41 -8.14
C PHE A 88 -6.17 -0.94 -7.13
N ALA A 89 -6.37 -0.24 -6.01
CA ALA A 89 -7.30 -0.63 -4.97
C ALA A 89 -8.74 -0.75 -5.51
N ARG A 90 -9.17 0.16 -6.38
CA ARG A 90 -10.52 0.11 -6.97
C ARG A 90 -10.69 -0.95 -8.05
N ARG A 91 -9.64 -1.25 -8.83
CA ARG A 91 -9.73 -2.15 -10.00
C ARG A 91 -9.37 -3.60 -9.70
N GLU A 92 -8.33 -3.80 -8.89
CA GLU A 92 -7.68 -5.10 -8.75
C GLU A 92 -7.97 -5.76 -7.40
N LEU A 93 -8.05 -5.00 -6.30
CA LEU A 93 -8.38 -5.60 -5.01
C LEU A 93 -9.74 -6.31 -5.00
N PRO A 94 -10.83 -5.83 -5.64
CA PRO A 94 -12.10 -6.58 -5.65
C PRO A 94 -12.00 -7.96 -6.33
N LYS A 95 -11.00 -8.17 -7.19
CA LYS A 95 -10.77 -9.45 -7.88
C LYS A 95 -9.99 -10.45 -7.00
N ALA A 96 -9.16 -9.93 -6.10
CA ALA A 96 -8.16 -10.72 -5.35
C ALA A 96 -8.45 -10.77 -3.84
N ALA A 97 -9.11 -9.76 -3.30
CA ALA A 97 -9.42 -9.66 -1.88
C ALA A 97 -10.66 -10.49 -1.55
N SER A 98 -10.54 -11.25 -0.47
CA SER A 98 -11.64 -12.05 0.08
C SER A 98 -12.51 -11.24 1.04
N ASN A 99 -12.04 -10.04 1.44
CA ASN A 99 -12.65 -9.23 2.49
C ASN A 99 -13.04 -7.82 1.99
N ALA A 100 -14.32 -7.59 1.76
CA ALA A 100 -14.84 -6.27 1.36
C ALA A 100 -14.56 -5.17 2.41
N ALA A 101 -14.54 -5.51 3.70
CA ALA A 101 -14.24 -4.54 4.75
C ALA A 101 -12.76 -4.09 4.73
N MET A 102 -11.85 -4.94 4.25
CA MET A 102 -10.45 -4.56 4.02
C MET A 102 -10.35 -3.53 2.91
N LEU A 103 -11.07 -3.76 1.80
CA LEU A 103 -11.11 -2.83 0.67
C LEU A 103 -11.55 -1.42 1.10
N ASP A 104 -12.64 -1.34 1.88
CA ASP A 104 -13.16 -0.05 2.38
C ASP A 104 -12.13 0.66 3.27
N ARG A 105 -11.46 -0.07 4.17
CA ARG A 105 -10.40 0.50 5.03
C ARG A 105 -9.21 1.01 4.23
N VAL A 106 -8.75 0.24 3.23
CA VAL A 106 -7.65 0.63 2.36
C VAL A 106 -7.99 1.88 1.55
N LEU A 107 -9.18 1.92 0.94
CA LEU A 107 -9.62 3.08 0.16
C LEU A 107 -9.75 4.32 1.05
N ALA A 108 -10.37 4.20 2.22
CA ALA A 108 -10.48 5.30 3.17
C ALA A 108 -9.10 5.82 3.64
N ALA A 109 -8.16 4.91 3.93
CA ALA A 109 -6.81 5.28 4.34
C ALA A 109 -6.05 6.03 3.23
N LEU A 110 -6.14 5.56 1.99
CA LEU A 110 -5.53 6.20 0.82
C LEU A 110 -6.17 7.56 0.52
N ASP A 111 -7.49 7.67 0.61
CA ASP A 111 -8.22 8.93 0.41
C ASP A 111 -7.80 9.97 1.46
N LEU A 112 -7.77 9.61 2.73
CA LEU A 112 -7.29 10.49 3.81
C LEU A 112 -5.83 10.92 3.58
N ALA A 113 -4.97 9.99 3.15
CA ALA A 113 -3.57 10.26 2.87
C ALA A 113 -3.37 11.21 1.67
N SER A 114 -4.27 11.13 0.67
CA SER A 114 -4.29 12.05 -0.47
C SER A 114 -4.75 13.47 -0.05
N HIS A 115 -5.72 13.56 0.86
CA HIS A 115 -6.35 14.83 1.25
C HIS A 115 -5.59 15.63 2.31
N ARG A 116 -4.93 14.97 3.28
CA ARG A 116 -4.11 15.65 4.32
C ARG A 116 -3.01 16.54 3.75
N THR A 117 -2.65 16.32 2.49
CA THR A 117 -1.56 17.01 1.81
C THR A 117 -2.03 18.21 0.99
N ARG A 118 -3.34 18.35 0.74
CA ARG A 118 -3.92 19.47 -0.04
C ARG A 118 -4.17 20.72 0.81
N THR A 119 -4.11 20.60 2.13
CA THR A 119 -4.37 21.68 3.11
C THR A 119 -3.12 22.15 3.86
N GLY A 120 -1.90 21.87 3.35
CA GLY A 120 -0.66 22.26 4.04
C GLY A 120 0.47 22.66 3.12
#